data_AF-A0A9E6JNL8-F1
#
_entry.id   AF-A0A9E6JNL8-F1
#
_cell.length_a   1.000
_cell.length_b   1.000
_cell.length_c   1.000
_cell.angle_alpha   90.00
_cell.angle_beta   90.00
_cell.angle_gamma   90.00
#
_symmetry.space_group_name_H-M   'P 1'
#
loop_
_entity.id
_entity.type
_entity.pdbx_description
1 polymer ?
#
loop_
_entity_poly.entity_id
_entity_poly.type
_entity_poly.pdbx_seq_one_letter_code
_entity_poly.pdbx_strand_id
1 'polypeptide(L)'
;MRSIFKMGLVLILLTGTGTGVFAAQETLSLDQYLQRVAASNPELRGVDLSLQAMSEKILELDMIYSPFLSGSCTYLDDKSGAGFGSTLLTDEIKGTSWSVGASKKFSTGTAFSAGYSYSGINMDLLAPYNFGAGPVRNFDGYE
;
A
#
# COMPACT_ATOMS: atom_id res chain seq x y z
N MET A 1 -22.09 7.60 67.76
CA MET A 1 -21.62 7.04 66.47
C MET A 1 -20.19 6.55 66.70
N ARG A 2 -19.92 5.30 67.13
CA ARG A 2 -19.76 4.08 66.30
C ARG A 2 -18.99 4.41 65.00
N SER A 3 -17.80 3.90 64.68
CA SER A 3 -17.07 2.72 65.16
C SER A 3 -15.62 2.80 64.67
N ILE A 4 -14.67 2.64 65.59
CA ILE A 4 -13.24 2.36 65.34
C ILE A 4 -13.11 0.82 65.26
N PHE A 5 -12.84 0.28 64.07
CA PHE A 5 -12.35 -1.10 63.86
C PHE A 5 -10.82 -0.96 63.71
N LYS A 6 -9.92 -1.19 64.67
CA LYS A 6 -9.66 -2.32 65.59
C LYS A 6 -9.59 -3.70 64.93
N MET A 7 -8.34 -4.18 64.87
CA MET A 7 -7.87 -5.56 65.09
C MET A 7 -8.46 -6.67 64.22
N GLY A 8 -7.58 -7.28 63.42
CA GLY A 8 -7.85 -8.55 62.77
C GLY A 8 -6.60 -9.13 62.11
N LEU A 9 -5.52 -9.27 62.89
CA LEU A 9 -4.37 -10.11 62.53
C LEU A 9 -4.86 -11.56 62.51
N VAL A 10 -5.07 -12.12 61.31
CA VAL A 10 -5.28 -13.55 61.14
C VAL A 10 -4.07 -14.12 60.42
N LEU A 11 -3.14 -14.54 61.28
CA LEU A 11 -2.03 -15.43 61.02
C LEU A 11 -2.59 -16.79 60.56
N ILE A 12 -2.48 -17.11 59.26
CA ILE A 12 -2.56 -18.51 58.79
C ILE A 12 -1.14 -18.94 58.47
N LEU A 13 -0.45 -19.34 59.54
CA LEU A 13 0.77 -20.14 59.48
C LEU A 13 0.31 -21.60 59.41
N LEU A 14 0.03 -22.11 58.21
CA LEU A 14 -0.05 -23.55 57.99
C LEU A 14 1.24 -23.98 57.28
N THR A 15 2.23 -24.26 58.11
CA THR A 15 3.39 -25.09 57.78
C THR A 15 2.91 -26.39 57.14
N GLY A 16 3.28 -26.58 55.88
CA GLY A 16 3.03 -27.79 55.11
C GLY A 16 3.98 -27.86 53.91
N THR A 17 5.27 -27.99 54.21
CA THR A 17 6.32 -28.60 53.38
C THR A 17 6.33 -28.28 51.88
N GLY A 18 7.30 -27.47 51.44
CA GLY A 18 7.73 -27.48 50.05
C GLY A 18 8.32 -26.15 49.58
N THR A 19 9.63 -26.02 49.72
CA THR A 19 10.54 -25.38 48.74
C THR A 19 10.13 -24.04 48.12
N GLY A 20 10.89 -22.97 48.41
CA GLY A 20 10.95 -21.84 47.49
C GLY A 20 11.23 -20.46 48.07
N VAL A 21 12.04 -20.33 49.12
CA VAL A 21 12.87 -19.12 49.21
C VAL A 21 13.80 -19.19 47.99
N PHE A 22 13.73 -18.20 47.11
CA PHE A 22 14.82 -17.61 46.31
C PHE A 22 14.18 -16.81 45.17
N ALA A 23 14.06 -15.50 45.36
CA ALA A 23 14.09 -14.59 44.23
C ALA A 23 15.43 -14.82 43.52
N ALA A 24 15.42 -15.65 42.48
CA ALA A 24 16.58 -15.92 41.66
C ALA A 24 16.96 -14.62 40.97
N GLN A 25 17.97 -13.95 41.51
CA GLN A 25 18.76 -13.00 40.76
C GLN A 25 19.43 -13.81 39.66
N GLU A 26 18.79 -13.84 38.49
CA GLU A 26 19.25 -14.56 37.31
C GLU A 26 20.59 -13.94 36.90
N THR A 27 21.69 -14.51 37.39
CA THR A 27 23.03 -14.21 36.90
C THR A 27 23.10 -14.74 35.49
N LEU A 28 22.69 -13.91 34.52
CA LEU A 28 22.89 -14.19 33.11
C LEU A 28 24.37 -14.51 32.90
N SER A 29 24.66 -15.63 32.25
CA SER A 29 26.02 -15.88 31.79
C SER A 29 26.45 -14.74 30.85
N LEU A 30 27.75 -14.46 30.78
CA LEU A 30 28.29 -13.44 29.87
C LEU A 30 27.77 -13.64 28.45
N ASP A 31 27.66 -14.89 27.99
CA ASP A 31 27.13 -15.24 26.67
C ASP A 31 25.66 -14.87 26.51
N GLN A 32 24.81 -15.10 27.51
CA GLN A 32 23.40 -14.71 27.48
C GLN A 32 23.25 -13.19 27.50
N TYR A 33 24.11 -12.47 28.24
CA TYR A 33 24.12 -11.02 28.25
C TYR A 33 24.56 -10.45 26.90
N LEU A 34 25.62 -10.99 26.30
CA LEU A 34 26.10 -10.59 24.98
C LEU A 34 25.06 -10.89 23.89
N GLN A 35 24.36 -12.02 23.94
CA GLN A 35 23.25 -12.28 23.02
C GLN A 35 22.09 -11.30 23.20
N ARG A 36 21.74 -10.96 24.45
CA ARG A 36 20.67 -10.01 24.74
C ARG A 36 21.04 -8.60 24.29
N VAL A 37 22.29 -8.17 24.49
CA VAL A 37 22.80 -6.90 23.98
C VAL A 37 22.86 -6.92 22.46
N ALA A 38 23.34 -7.98 21.82
CA ALA A 38 23.34 -8.11 20.37
C ALA A 38 21.93 -7.96 19.77
N ALA A 39 20.92 -8.57 20.41
CA ALA A 39 19.53 -8.52 19.95
C ALA A 39 18.80 -7.20 20.26
N SER A 40 19.24 -6.44 21.28
CA SER A 40 18.54 -5.23 21.76
C SER A 40 19.29 -3.93 21.54
N ASN A 41 20.56 -3.98 21.11
CA ASN A 41 21.37 -2.79 20.86
C ASN A 41 20.87 -2.06 19.60
N PRO A 42 20.42 -0.80 19.72
CA PRO A 42 19.90 -0.04 18.59
C PRO A 42 20.95 0.24 17.51
N GLU A 43 22.24 0.32 17.86
CA GLU A 43 23.32 0.53 16.90
C GLU A 43 23.54 -0.71 16.03
N LEU A 44 23.57 -1.91 16.65
CA LEU A 44 23.68 -3.17 15.91
C LEU A 44 22.47 -3.41 15.02
N ARG A 45 21.27 -3.08 15.52
CA ARG A 45 20.05 -3.11 14.71
C ARG A 45 20.11 -2.12 13.55
N GLY A 46 20.69 -0.93 13.76
CA GLY A 46 20.89 0.06 12.70
C GLY A 46 21.83 -0.44 11.60
N VAL A 47 22.89 -1.16 11.97
CA VAL A 47 23.81 -1.82 11.03
C VAL A 47 23.08 -2.93 10.26
N ASP A 48 22.32 -3.79 10.94
CA ASP A 48 21.53 -4.84 10.28
C ASP A 48 20.50 -4.26 9.30
N LEU A 49 19.78 -3.20 9.70
CA LEU A 49 18.85 -2.50 8.81
C LEU A 49 19.57 -1.87 7.61
N SER A 50 20.79 -1.37 7.80
CA SER A 50 21.60 -0.83 6.71
C SER A 50 22.04 -1.93 5.74
N LEU A 51 22.44 -3.09 6.25
CA LEU A 51 22.77 -4.27 5.43
C LEU A 51 21.55 -4.78 4.66
N GLN A 52 20.39 -4.84 5.32
CA GLN A 52 19.13 -5.21 4.67
C GLN A 52 18.78 -4.22 3.55
N ALA A 53 18.86 -2.92 3.81
CA ALA A 53 18.61 -1.88 2.81
C ALA A 53 19.59 -1.97 1.62
N MET A 54 20.86 -2.28 1.86
CA MET A 54 21.83 -2.52 0.76
C MET A 54 21.44 -3.74 -0.08
N SER A 55 21.01 -4.84 0.55
CA SER A 55 20.54 -6.02 -0.17
C SER A 55 19.29 -5.73 -0.99
N GLU A 56 18.32 -5.01 -0.43
CA GLU A 56 17.10 -4.62 -1.13
C GLU A 56 17.40 -3.69 -2.31
N LYS A 57 18.37 -2.78 -2.17
CA LYS A 57 18.80 -1.91 -3.25
C LYS A 57 19.43 -2.67 -4.43
N ILE A 58 20.14 -3.77 -4.18
CA ILE A 58 20.65 -4.64 -5.25
C ILE A 58 19.49 -5.28 -6.00
N LEU A 59 18.48 -5.78 -5.28
CA LEU A 59 17.29 -6.37 -5.89
C LEU A 59 16.50 -5.34 -6.72
N GLU A 60 16.41 -4.10 -6.25
CA GLU A 60 15.79 -3.00 -7.00
C GLU A 60 16.55 -2.72 -8.31
N LEU A 61 17.89 -2.72 -8.27
CA LEU A 61 18.71 -2.55 -9.48
C LEU A 61 18.50 -3.69 -10.47
N ASP A 62 18.37 -4.93 -10.01
CA ASP A 62 18.08 -6.08 -10.87
C ASP A 62 16.66 -6.01 -11.46
N MET A 63 15.70 -5.46 -10.70
CA MET A 63 14.33 -5.26 -11.17
C MET A 63 14.26 -4.30 -12.37
N ILE A 64 15.16 -3.31 -12.47
CA ILE A 64 15.22 -2.37 -13.59
C ILE A 64 15.48 -3.07 -14.94
N TYR A 65 16.22 -4.18 -14.93
CA TYR A 65 16.53 -4.96 -16.13
C TYR A 65 15.54 -6.10 -16.40
N SER A 66 14.58 -6.29 -15.49
CA SER A 66 13.55 -7.31 -15.61
C SER A 66 12.48 -6.86 -16.62
N PRO A 67 11.84 -7.81 -17.34
CA PRO A 67 10.72 -7.48 -18.21
C PRO A 67 9.57 -6.94 -17.37
N PHE A 68 9.03 -5.80 -17.79
CA PHE A 68 7.90 -5.14 -17.15
C PHE A 68 6.66 -5.29 -18.04
N LEU A 69 5.58 -5.80 -17.46
CA LEU A 69 4.27 -5.87 -18.09
C LEU A 69 3.34 -4.91 -17.37
N SER A 70 2.63 -4.10 -18.14
CA SER A 70 1.66 -3.12 -17.66
C SER A 70 0.33 -3.33 -18.34
N GLY A 71 -0.73 -3.13 -17.58
CA GLY A 71 -2.10 -3.12 -18.06
C GLY A 71 -2.88 -2.08 -17.29
N SER A 72 -3.64 -1.25 -18.00
CA SER A 72 -4.58 -0.33 -17.39
C SER A 72 -5.95 -0.49 -18.04
N CYS A 73 -6.99 -0.34 -17.24
CA CYS A 73 -8.36 -0.23 -17.70
C CYS A 73 -9.01 0.88 -16.88
N THR A 74 -9.65 1.81 -17.57
CA THR A 74 -10.30 2.96 -16.96
C THR A 74 -11.66 3.12 -17.58
N TYR A 75 -12.66 3.26 -16.73
CA TYR A 75 -14.03 3.55 -17.09
C TYR A 75 -14.42 4.87 -16.41
N LEU A 76 -14.95 5.79 -17.20
CA LEU A 76 -15.45 7.09 -16.79
C LEU A 76 -16.93 7.15 -17.14
N ASP A 77 -17.77 7.52 -16.18
CA ASP A 77 -19.17 7.86 -16.38
C ASP A 77 -19.42 9.16 -15.63
N ASP A 78 -19.57 10.25 -16.38
CA ASP A 78 -19.80 11.60 -15.85
C ASP A 78 -21.16 12.13 -16.31
N LYS A 79 -22.03 12.44 -15.34
CA LYS A 79 -23.40 12.97 -15.50
C LYS A 79 -23.52 14.40 -14.97
N SER A 80 -22.40 15.10 -14.80
CA SER A 80 -22.37 16.43 -14.20
C SER A 80 -22.96 17.52 -15.10
N GLY A 81 -23.35 17.21 -16.33
CA GLY A 81 -23.93 18.19 -17.27
C GLY A 81 -22.92 19.17 -17.85
N ALA A 82 -21.64 19.05 -17.51
CA ALA A 82 -20.58 19.96 -17.91
C ALA A 82 -19.94 19.47 -19.21
N GLY A 83 -20.16 20.20 -20.32
CA GLY A 83 -19.33 20.04 -21.49
C GLY A 83 -17.90 20.43 -21.14
N PHE A 84 -16.92 19.52 -21.29
CA PHE A 84 -15.48 19.74 -21.02
C PHE A 84 -14.90 20.87 -21.90
N GLY A 85 -15.29 22.12 -21.68
CA GLY A 85 -14.93 23.27 -22.51
C GLY A 85 -15.61 23.31 -23.89
N SER A 86 -16.58 22.43 -24.17
CA SER A 86 -17.33 22.39 -25.43
C SER A 86 -18.53 23.34 -25.40
N THR A 87 -18.87 23.94 -26.55
CA THR A 87 -20.12 24.73 -26.71
C THR A 87 -21.38 23.86 -26.73
N LEU A 88 -21.21 22.53 -26.78
CA LEU A 88 -22.29 21.56 -26.73
C LEU A 88 -22.55 21.16 -25.27
N LEU A 89 -23.79 21.35 -24.80
CA LEU A 89 -24.22 20.90 -23.49
C LEU A 89 -24.44 19.38 -23.53
N THR A 90 -23.70 18.67 -22.68
CA THR A 90 -23.69 17.20 -22.62
C THR A 90 -24.41 16.73 -21.37
N ASP A 91 -25.28 15.74 -21.48
CA ASP A 91 -26.02 15.11 -20.37
C ASP A 91 -25.17 14.03 -19.67
N GLU A 92 -24.48 13.21 -20.48
CA GLU A 92 -23.65 12.11 -20.00
C GLU A 92 -22.41 11.93 -20.88
N ILE A 93 -21.27 11.67 -20.25
CA ILE A 93 -20.01 11.36 -20.92
C ILE A 93 -19.50 10.02 -20.40
N LYS A 94 -19.43 9.05 -21.30
CA LYS A 94 -18.88 7.72 -21.03
C LYS A 94 -17.53 7.56 -21.70
N GLY A 95 -16.48 7.43 -20.93
CA GLY A 95 -15.13 7.13 -21.41
C GLY A 95 -14.74 5.69 -21.07
N THR A 96 -14.14 4.96 -22.00
CA THR A 96 -13.49 3.69 -21.72
C THR A 96 -12.13 3.68 -22.38
N SER A 97 -11.08 3.49 -21.60
CA SER A 97 -9.73 3.37 -22.12
C SER A 97 -9.07 2.15 -21.51
N TRP A 98 -8.34 1.39 -22.32
CA TRP A 98 -7.48 0.33 -21.83
C TRP A 98 -6.15 0.35 -22.57
N SER A 99 -5.10 -0.02 -21.85
CA SER A 99 -3.77 -0.17 -22.44
C SER A 99 -3.10 -1.41 -21.91
N VAL A 100 -2.30 -2.03 -22.75
CA VAL A 100 -1.43 -3.15 -22.40
C VAL A 100 -0.06 -2.87 -22.99
N GLY A 101 0.98 -3.08 -22.21
CA GLY A 101 2.34 -2.76 -22.61
C GLY A 101 3.35 -3.70 -22.00
N ALA A 102 4.38 -4.03 -22.76
CA ALA A 102 5.53 -4.78 -22.33
C ALA A 102 6.79 -3.94 -22.59
N SER A 103 7.72 -3.92 -21.64
CA SER A 103 9.01 -3.27 -21.84
C SER A 103 10.14 -4.06 -21.18
N LYS A 104 11.35 -3.93 -21.71
CA LYS A 104 12.56 -4.53 -21.17
C LYS A 104 13.74 -3.62 -21.43
N LYS A 105 14.49 -3.34 -20.36
CA LYS A 105 15.78 -2.65 -20.44
C LYS A 105 16.91 -3.68 -20.43
N PHE A 106 17.81 -3.58 -21.40
CA PHE A 106 18.98 -4.44 -21.50
C PHE A 106 20.16 -3.85 -20.74
N SER A 107 21.06 -4.72 -20.29
CA SER A 107 22.31 -4.31 -19.61
C SER A 107 23.23 -3.46 -20.50
N THR A 108 23.07 -3.55 -21.82
CA THR A 108 23.76 -2.71 -22.82
C THR A 108 23.27 -1.26 -22.84
N GLY A 109 22.25 -0.92 -22.05
CA GLY A 109 21.64 0.41 -22.01
C GLY A 109 20.49 0.61 -23.00
N THR A 110 20.27 -0.34 -23.91
CA THR A 110 19.14 -0.33 -24.84
C THR A 110 17.83 -0.66 -24.12
N ALA A 111 16.71 -0.05 -24.52
CA ALA A 111 15.38 -0.41 -24.04
C ALA A 111 14.49 -0.78 -25.22
N PHE A 112 13.67 -1.81 -25.04
CA PHE A 112 12.61 -2.20 -25.96
C PHE A 112 11.27 -2.05 -25.26
N SER A 113 10.29 -1.45 -25.93
CA SER A 113 8.93 -1.32 -25.43
C SER A 113 7.94 -1.52 -26.57
N ALA A 114 6.90 -2.31 -26.33
CA ALA A 114 5.79 -2.51 -27.23
C ALA A 114 4.50 -2.40 -26.42
N GLY A 115 3.48 -1.74 -26.98
CA GLY A 115 2.20 -1.60 -26.30
C GLY A 115 1.08 -1.32 -27.27
N TYR A 116 -0.13 -1.56 -26.80
CA TYR A 116 -1.37 -1.25 -27.47
C TYR A 116 -2.26 -0.48 -26.50
N SER A 117 -2.88 0.57 -27.00
CA SER A 117 -3.87 1.35 -26.26
C SER A 117 -5.11 1.52 -27.11
N TYR A 118 -6.26 1.53 -26.45
CA TYR A 118 -7.54 1.87 -27.03
C TYR A 118 -8.22 2.89 -26.13
N SER A 119 -8.81 3.91 -26.72
CA SER A 119 -9.66 4.87 -26.03
C SER A 119 -10.94 5.10 -26.81
N GLY A 120 -12.08 5.02 -26.14
CA GLY A 120 -13.39 5.33 -26.68
C GLY A 120 -14.12 6.29 -25.77
N ILE A 121 -14.72 7.33 -26.34
CA ILE A 121 -15.52 8.31 -25.61
C ILE A 121 -16.86 8.44 -26.31
N ASN A 122 -17.93 8.26 -25.56
CA ASN A 122 -19.29 8.49 -26.01
C ASN A 122 -19.85 9.70 -25.25
N MET A 123 -20.39 10.66 -26.00
CA MET A 123 -21.01 11.88 -25.46
C MET A 123 -22.48 11.94 -25.85
N ASP A 124 -23.36 11.96 -24.85
CA ASP A 124 -24.80 12.12 -25.04
C ASP A 124 -25.17 13.58 -24.77
N LEU A 125 -25.77 14.25 -25.75
CA LEU A 125 -26.12 15.67 -25.65
C LEU A 125 -27.42 15.89 -24.88
N LEU A 126 -27.45 16.96 -24.06
CA LEU A 126 -28.65 17.38 -23.32
C LEU A 126 -29.80 17.77 -24.25
N ALA A 127 -29.49 18.29 -25.43
CA ALA A 127 -30.47 18.62 -26.46
C ALA A 127 -29.91 18.29 -27.86
N PRO A 128 -30.77 17.87 -28.80
CA PRO A 128 -30.36 17.64 -30.18
C PRO A 128 -29.77 18.91 -30.80
N TYR A 129 -28.56 18.82 -31.32
CA TYR A 129 -27.92 19.93 -32.04
C TYR A 129 -28.07 19.71 -33.55
N ASN A 130 -28.57 20.71 -34.27
CA ASN A 130 -28.80 20.60 -35.71
C ASN A 130 -27.56 21.03 -36.49
N PHE A 131 -26.79 20.06 -36.97
CA PHE A 131 -25.75 20.26 -38.00
C PHE A 131 -26.35 19.93 -39.38
N GLY A 132 -27.16 20.83 -39.93
CA GLY A 132 -27.70 20.66 -41.29
C GLY A 132 -28.68 19.48 -41.42
N ALA A 133 -28.23 18.37 -42.03
CA ALA A 133 -29.07 17.27 -42.54
C ALA A 133 -29.89 16.47 -41.49
N GLY A 134 -29.80 16.84 -40.21
CA GLY A 134 -30.65 16.30 -39.16
C GLY A 134 -30.15 16.65 -37.75
N PRO A 135 -30.96 16.38 -36.71
CA PRO A 135 -30.56 16.54 -35.32
C PRO A 135 -29.56 15.45 -34.91
N VAL A 136 -28.42 15.84 -34.36
CA VAL A 136 -27.45 14.93 -33.74
C VAL A 136 -27.63 14.95 -32.23
N ARG A 137 -27.69 13.76 -31.61
CA ARG A 137 -27.94 13.58 -30.17
C ARG A 137 -26.77 12.92 -29.43
N ASN A 138 -25.94 12.19 -30.14
CA ASN A 138 -24.81 11.46 -29.58
C ASN A 138 -23.62 11.47 -30.55
N PHE A 139 -22.42 11.36 -29.99
CA PHE A 139 -21.17 11.26 -30.75
C PHE A 139 -20.23 10.25 -30.09
N ASP A 140 -19.63 9.41 -30.92
CA ASP A 140 -18.62 8.46 -30.50
C ASP A 140 -17.27 8.90 -31.09
N GLY A 141 -16.26 9.03 -30.22
CA GLY A 141 -14.87 9.28 -30.59
C GLY A 141 -14.01 8.06 -30.27
N TYR A 142 -13.12 7.69 -31.19
CA TYR A 142 -12.19 6.58 -31.03
C TYR A 142 -10.78 7.04 -31.40
N GLU A 143 -9.80 6.66 -30.58
CA GLU A 143 -8.36 6.82 -30.84
C GLU A 143 -7.61 5.49 -30.62
#